data_AF-A0A356IY85-F1
#
_entry.id   AF-A0A356IY85-F1
#
_cell.length_a   1.000
_cell.length_b   1.000
_cell.length_c   1.000
_cell.angle_alpha   90.00
_cell.angle_beta   90.00
_cell.angle_gamma   90.00
#
_symmetry.space_group_name_H-M   'P 1'
#
loop_
_entity.id
_entity.type
_entity.pdbx_description
1 polymer ?
#
loop_
_entity_poly.entity_id
_entity_poly.type
_entity_poly.pdbx_seq_one_letter_code
_entity_poly.pdbx_strand_id
1 'polypeptide(L)'
;MVRKFAKAKTIKGFRFIHVLSPCPPGWKYDTADTVKLSRLAVQTGMFALYEIAEGRFKLNLNPAKRKPVGEYLKPQGRFRGLKPDAEAAIQAEVDARWALLSQRHARGT
;
A
#
# COMPACT_ATOMS: atom_id res chain seq x y z
N MET A 1 4.10 9.28 7.60
CA MET A 1 5.37 8.58 7.93
C MET A 1 5.92 9.05 9.29
N VAL A 2 6.30 10.33 9.44
CA VAL A 2 6.91 10.87 10.68
C VAL A 2 6.16 10.50 11.96
N ARG A 3 4.83 10.62 11.98
CA ARG A 3 4.00 10.25 13.14
C ARG A 3 4.18 8.79 13.60
N LYS A 4 4.33 7.84 12.66
CA LYS A 4 4.54 6.41 13.00
C LYS A 4 5.91 6.17 13.64
N PHE A 5 6.95 6.84 13.14
CA PHE A 5 8.28 6.79 13.76
C PHE A 5 8.31 7.45 15.14
N ALA A 6 7.66 8.61 15.31
CA ALA A 6 7.54 9.26 16.61
C ALA A 6 6.83 8.37 17.64
N LYS A 7 5.70 7.76 17.26
CA LYS A 7 4.99 6.78 18.10
C LYS A 7 5.85 5.54 18.39
N ALA A 8 6.55 4.99 17.40
CA ALA A 8 7.42 3.84 17.62
C ALA A 8 8.53 4.14 18.64
N LYS A 9 9.10 5.36 18.64
CA LYS A 9 10.13 5.74 19.63
C LYS A 9 9.65 5.69 21.07
N THR A 10 8.35 5.87 21.34
CA THR A 10 7.79 5.85 22.70
C THR A 10 7.48 4.44 23.20
N ILE A 11 7.49 3.43 22.32
CA ILE A 11 7.16 2.04 22.66
C ILE A 11 8.41 1.31 23.16
N LYS A 12 8.31 0.67 24.32
CA LYS A 12 9.33 -0.25 24.84
C LYS A 12 9.06 -1.66 24.29
N GLY A 13 10.11 -2.34 23.83
CA GLY A 13 10.01 -3.68 23.23
C GLY A 13 10.09 -3.69 21.71
N PHE A 14 9.60 -4.78 21.09
CA PHE A 14 9.69 -5.02 19.66
C PHE A 14 8.84 -4.01 18.87
N ARG A 15 9.43 -3.49 17.79
CA ARG A 15 8.81 -2.51 16.90
C ARG A 15 9.21 -2.84 15.48
N PHE A 16 8.24 -2.81 14.57
CA PHE A 16 8.46 -3.06 13.16
C PHE A 16 7.78 -1.98 12.32
N ILE A 17 8.49 -1.47 11.30
CA ILE A 17 7.95 -0.52 10.34
C ILE A 17 8.28 -1.02 8.94
N HIS A 18 7.25 -1.38 8.18
CA HIS A 18 7.37 -1.67 6.76
C HIS A 18 7.17 -0.38 5.95
N VAL A 19 8.21 0.04 5.23
CA VAL A 19 8.18 1.25 4.38
C VAL A 19 8.24 0.84 2.92
N LEU A 20 7.25 1.26 2.12
CA LEU A 20 7.34 1.19 0.67
C LEU A 20 8.32 2.24 0.17
N SER A 21 9.38 1.79 -0.52
CA SER A 21 10.36 2.66 -1.16
C SER A 21 10.40 2.34 -2.66
N PRO A 22 9.70 3.12 -3.51
CA PRO A 22 9.81 2.97 -4.96
C PRO A 22 11.26 3.15 -5.42
N CYS A 23 11.72 2.22 -6.25
CA CYS A 23 13.09 2.17 -6.74
C CYS A 23 13.09 2.43 -8.25
N PRO A 24 13.44 3.65 -8.71
CA PRO A 24 13.42 4.00 -10.14
C PRO A 24 14.16 3.01 -11.05
N PRO A 25 15.42 2.59 -10.75
CA PRO A 25 16.12 1.65 -11.63
C PRO A 25 15.48 0.26 -11.65
N GLY A 26 15.02 -0.23 -10.50
CA GLY A 26 14.41 -1.57 -10.40
C GLY A 26 13.00 -1.64 -10.99
N TRP A 27 12.21 -0.57 -10.83
CA TRP A 27 10.83 -0.53 -11.28
C TRP A 27 10.68 0.10 -12.67
N LYS A 28 11.77 0.69 -13.18
CA LYS A 28 11.90 1.28 -14.52
C LYS A 28 10.88 2.40 -14.76
N TYR A 29 11.01 3.49 -14.00
CA TYR A 29 10.21 4.71 -14.13
C TYR A 29 11.09 5.96 -13.90
N ASP A 30 10.60 7.15 -14.25
CA ASP A 30 11.33 8.42 -14.10
C ASP A 30 11.55 8.78 -12.61
N THR A 31 12.76 9.20 -12.22
CA THR A 31 13.06 9.52 -10.81
C THR A 31 12.13 10.60 -10.24
N ALA A 32 11.67 11.56 -11.06
CA ALA A 32 10.72 12.61 -10.68
C ALA A 32 9.34 12.05 -10.25
N ASP A 33 8.96 10.87 -10.75
CA ASP A 33 7.67 10.24 -10.46
C ASP A 33 7.65 9.45 -9.13
N THR A 34 8.74 9.41 -8.38
CA THR A 34 8.85 8.61 -7.13
C THR A 34 7.75 8.94 -6.11
N VAL A 35 7.47 10.23 -5.89
CA VAL A 35 6.42 10.66 -4.96
C VAL A 35 5.02 10.32 -5.51
N LYS A 36 4.83 10.49 -6.82
CA LYS A 36 3.57 10.17 -7.50
C LYS A 36 3.27 8.67 -7.40
N LEU A 37 4.23 7.80 -7.68
CA LEU A 37 4.06 6.35 -7.54
C LEU A 37 3.81 5.93 -6.09
N SER A 38 4.49 6.54 -5.12
CA SER A 38 4.23 6.30 -3.70
C SER A 38 2.79 6.61 -3.32
N ARG A 39 2.23 7.72 -3.84
CA ARG A 39 0.82 8.09 -3.63
C ARG A 39 -0.13 7.13 -4.33
N LEU A 40 0.17 6.78 -5.59
CA LEU A 40 -0.64 5.85 -6.38
C LEU A 40 -0.72 4.48 -5.71
N ALA A 41 0.38 3.97 -5.13
CA ALA A 41 0.38 2.70 -4.42
C ALA A 41 -0.66 2.66 -3.29
N VAL A 42 -0.85 3.77 -2.58
CA VAL A 42 -1.85 3.90 -1.51
C VAL A 42 -3.25 4.13 -2.07
N GLN A 43 -3.39 5.00 -3.09
CA GLN A 43 -4.68 5.35 -3.68
C GLN A 43 -5.33 4.19 -4.46
N THR A 44 -4.54 3.33 -5.09
CA THR A 44 -5.03 2.10 -5.74
C THR A 44 -5.20 0.94 -4.76
N GLY A 45 -4.70 1.09 -3.53
CA GLY A 45 -4.76 0.04 -2.51
C GLY A 45 -3.70 -1.04 -2.66
N MET A 46 -2.73 -0.88 -3.57
CA MET A 46 -1.57 -1.78 -3.70
C MET A 46 -0.72 -1.84 -2.43
N PHE A 47 -0.68 -0.76 -1.64
CA PHE A 47 -0.02 -0.70 -0.34
C PHE A 47 -0.95 -0.12 0.72
N ALA A 48 -1.29 -0.91 1.73
CA ALA A 48 -2.17 -0.50 2.83
C ALA A 48 -1.42 0.23 3.93
N LEU A 49 -2.00 1.31 4.46
CA LEU A 49 -1.47 2.02 5.61
C LEU A 49 -2.23 1.63 6.86
N TYR A 50 -1.64 0.78 7.70
CA TYR A 50 -2.23 0.37 8.98
C TYR A 50 -1.17 0.34 10.10
N GLU A 51 -1.65 0.18 11.33
CA GLU A 51 -0.84 -0.04 12.53
C GLU A 51 -1.45 -1.20 13.33
N ILE A 52 -0.60 -1.98 13.97
CA ILE A 52 -0.99 -2.96 14.99
C ILE A 52 -0.24 -2.57 16.25
N ALA A 53 -0.97 -2.24 17.30
CA ALA A 53 -0.40 -1.89 18.60
C ALA A 53 -1.23 -2.56 19.70
N GLU A 54 -0.56 -3.21 20.65
CA GLU A 54 -1.22 -3.90 21.78
C GLU A 54 -2.33 -4.87 21.31
N GLY A 55 -2.04 -5.63 20.25
CA GLY A 55 -2.99 -6.58 19.64
C GLY A 55 -4.13 -5.94 18.83
N ARG A 56 -4.22 -4.60 18.77
CA ARG A 56 -5.31 -3.91 18.06
C ARG A 56 -4.91 -3.45 16.67
N PHE A 57 -5.69 -3.86 15.67
CA PHE A 57 -5.51 -3.44 14.28
C PHE A 57 -6.23 -2.12 13.99
N LYS A 58 -5.49 -1.14 13.45
CA LYS A 58 -6.03 0.14 12.99
C LYS A 58 -5.62 0.42 11.55
N LEU A 59 -6.60 0.47 10.65
CA LEU A 59 -6.40 0.95 9.29
C LEU A 59 -6.34 2.49 9.34
N ASN A 60 -5.21 3.08 8.93
CA ASN A 60 -5.00 4.53 9.04
C ASN A 60 -5.63 5.32 7.90
N LEU A 61 -5.71 4.72 6.71
CA LEU A 61 -6.25 5.36 5.54
C LEU A 61 -6.99 4.31 4.72
N ASN A 62 -8.28 4.54 4.53
CA ASN A 62 -9.09 3.85 3.54
C ASN A 62 -9.51 4.89 2.50
N PRO A 63 -8.99 4.85 1.26
CA PRO A 63 -9.47 5.72 0.19
C PRO A 63 -10.97 5.46 -0.02
N ALA A 64 -11.81 6.50 0.12
CA ALA A 64 -13.27 6.36 -0.03
C ALA A 64 -13.67 5.73 -1.37
N LYS A 65 -12.87 6.00 -2.42
CA LYS A 65 -12.91 5.31 -3.70
C LYS A 65 -11.48 5.01 -4.13
N ARG A 66 -11.10 3.73 -4.19
CA ARG A 66 -9.78 3.32 -4.69
C ARG A 66 -9.70 3.52 -6.19
N LYS A 67 -8.53 3.96 -6.67
CA LYS A 67 -8.20 4.01 -8.09
C LYS A 67 -7.99 2.59 -8.64
N PRO A 68 -8.23 2.31 -9.94
CA PRO A 68 -7.87 1.04 -10.54
C PRO A 68 -6.37 0.74 -10.41
N VAL A 69 -5.99 -0.51 -10.17
CA VAL A 69 -4.57 -0.90 -10.02
C VAL A 69 -3.73 -0.56 -11.24
N GLY A 70 -4.32 -0.54 -12.43
CA GLY A 70 -3.68 -0.11 -13.66
C GLY A 70 -3.06 1.29 -13.61
N GLU A 71 -3.64 2.23 -12.85
CA GLU A 71 -3.05 3.56 -12.67
C GLU A 71 -1.68 3.52 -11.96
N TYR A 72 -1.47 2.51 -11.11
CA TYR A 72 -0.18 2.27 -10.46
C TYR A 72 0.73 1.40 -11.32
N LEU A 73 0.21 0.35 -11.97
CA LEU A 73 1.02 -0.63 -12.71
C LEU A 73 1.62 -0.06 -14.01
N LYS A 74 0.83 0.65 -14.81
CA LYS A 74 1.19 1.09 -16.17
C LYS A 74 2.45 1.97 -16.25
N PRO A 75 2.71 2.92 -15.33
CA PRO A 75 3.91 3.77 -15.40
C PRO A 75 5.23 3.05 -15.09
N GLN A 76 5.21 1.79 -14.66
CA GLN A 76 6.40 1.06 -14.22
C GLN A 76 6.82 0.03 -15.27
N GLY A 77 8.01 0.16 -15.82
CA GLY A 77 8.52 -0.76 -16.84
C GLY A 77 8.71 -2.20 -16.37
N ARG A 78 8.72 -2.48 -15.05
CA ARG A 78 8.68 -3.87 -14.54
C ARG A 78 7.38 -4.62 -14.85
N PHE A 79 6.31 -3.91 -15.20
CA PHE A 79 5.03 -4.49 -15.63
C PHE A 79 4.83 -4.38 -17.14
N ARG A 80 5.88 -4.02 -17.90
CA ARG A 80 5.82 -3.98 -19.37
C ARG A 80 5.52 -5.40 -19.89
N GLY A 81 4.40 -5.55 -20.59
CA GLY A 81 3.93 -6.84 -21.10
C GLY A 81 2.93 -7.57 -20.19
N LEU A 82 2.50 -6.95 -19.08
CA LEU A 82 1.40 -7.48 -18.28
C LEU A 82 0.12 -7.55 -19.12
N LYS A 83 -0.47 -8.75 -19.21
CA LYS A 83 -1.72 -8.97 -19.96
C LYS A 83 -2.92 -8.42 -19.20
N PRO A 84 -4.01 -8.02 -19.88
CA PRO A 84 -5.23 -7.54 -19.24
C PRO A 84 -5.80 -8.51 -18.19
N ASP A 85 -5.78 -9.82 -18.45
CA ASP A 85 -6.27 -10.83 -17.51
C ASP A 85 -5.46 -10.86 -16.20
N ALA A 86 -4.15 -10.63 -16.28
CA ALA A 86 -3.28 -10.54 -15.11
C ALA A 86 -3.50 -9.24 -14.34
N GLU A 87 -3.73 -8.11 -15.02
CA GLU A 87 -4.13 -6.85 -14.38
C GLU A 87 -5.47 -7.02 -13.64
N ALA A 88 -6.44 -7.69 -14.25
CA ALA A 88 -7.73 -7.99 -13.64
C ALA A 88 -7.61 -8.91 -12.41
N ALA A 89 -6.76 -9.94 -12.48
CA ALA A 89 -6.46 -10.80 -11.34
C ALA A 89 -5.84 -10.01 -10.17
N ILE A 90 -4.88 -9.11 -10.45
CA ILE A 90 -4.28 -8.23 -9.42
C ILE A 90 -5.35 -7.32 -8.81
N GLN A 91 -6.25 -6.75 -9.63
CA GLN A 91 -7.35 -5.91 -9.15
C GLN A 91 -8.25 -6.70 -8.18
N ALA A 92 -8.65 -7.91 -8.56
CA ALA A 92 -9.49 -8.77 -7.72
C ALA A 92 -8.80 -9.15 -6.40
N GLU A 93 -7.50 -9.47 -6.44
CA GLU A 93 -6.71 -9.77 -5.23
C GLU A 93 -6.66 -8.54 -4.29
N VAL A 94 -6.40 -7.36 -4.83
CA VAL A 94 -6.40 -6.11 -4.06
C VAL A 94 -7.76 -5.87 -3.42
N ASP A 95 -8.85 -6.03 -4.17
CA ASP A 95 -10.19 -5.81 -3.64
C ASP A 95 -10.58 -6.81 -2.55
N ALA A 96 -10.27 -8.10 -2.74
CA ALA A 96 -10.45 -9.14 -1.72
C ALA A 96 -9.65 -8.83 -0.44
N ARG A 97 -8.38 -8.43 -0.60
CA ARG A 97 -7.53 -8.03 0.53
C ARG A 97 -8.12 -6.83 1.29
N TRP A 98 -8.67 -5.84 0.58
CA TRP A 98 -9.28 -4.68 1.22
C TRP A 98 -10.60 -4.99 1.92
N ALA A 99 -11.39 -5.94 1.42
CA ALA A 99 -12.56 -6.45 2.13
C ALA A 99 -12.16 -7.05 3.49
N LEU A 100 -11.11 -7.89 3.52
CA LEU A 100 -10.54 -8.47 4.74
C LEU A 100 -10.01 -7.40 5.69
N LEU A 101 -9.21 -6.44 5.20
CA LEU A 101 -8.66 -5.36 6.04
C LEU A 101 -9.76 -4.48 6.66
N SER A 102 -10.85 -4.25 5.91
CA SER A 102 -11.99 -3.47 6.41
C SER A 102 -12.74 -4.22 7.50
N GLN A 103 -12.98 -5.52 7.33
CA GLN A 103 -13.58 -6.37 8.37
C GLN A 103 -12.69 -6.43 9.62
N ARG A 104 -11.38 -6.58 9.42
CA ARG A 104 -10.38 -6.59 10.49
C ARG A 104 -10.40 -5.28 11.28
N HIS A 105 -10.45 -4.15 10.56
CA HIS A 105 -10.56 -2.83 11.18
C HIS A 105 -11.83 -2.67 12.02
N ALA A 106 -12.97 -3.17 11.53
CA ALA A 106 -14.24 -3.11 12.25
C ALA A 106 -14.23 -3.99 13.53
N ARG A 107 -13.51 -5.12 13.51
CA ARG A 107 -13.37 -6.02 14.68
C ARG A 107 -12.33 -5.54 15.70
N GLY A 108 -11.37 -4.72 15.28
CA GLY A 108 -10.31 -4.20 16.14
C GLY A 108 -9.24 -5.22 16.54
N THR A 109 -9.21 -6.40 15.89
CA THR A 109 -8.29 -7.53 16.15
C THR A 109 -7.54 -7.95 14.89
#